data_AF-A0A9D0GDR9-F1
#
_entry.id   AF-A0A9D0GDR9-F1
#
_cell.length_a   1.000
_cell.length_b   1.000
_cell.length_c   1.000
_cell.angle_alpha   90.00
_cell.angle_beta   90.00
_cell.angle_gamma   90.00
#
_symmetry.space_group_name_H-M   'P 1'
#
loop_
_entity.id
_entity.type
_entity.pdbx_description
1 polymer ?
#
loop_
_entity_poly.entity_id
_entity_poly.type
_entity_poly.pdbx_seq_one_letter_code
_entity_poly.pdbx_strand_id
1 'polypeptide(L)'
;MKTLETPLHKPLLATSGTLDAPLSPRERFARVMHYQTVDRLPHMEFGYWQSLKDRWYREGYLPADIARNGDGVISDLAVETWFGCERRITISPQIGPGPLRPVEVLEEREGKIIYRDGLGVLCEEVKDGIRSIPHFLEFPVRDRRSWASFRDEFLALDAEWRTPTDEWLFDRAREARYSPYPVGVGFGSFIGWIRDWVGFENLAYLSHDDPDLLEEMVAHLTALKLKYLPPLLERIPFDFAAGWEDIAFNSGPILSPRIFKEIILPHMRPVMTLLRQ
;
A
#
# COMPACT_ATOMS: atom_id res chain seq x y z
N MET A 1 58.83 19.27 -14.96
CA MET A 1 58.06 20.05 -15.95
C MET A 1 56.97 19.16 -16.53
N LYS A 2 55.74 19.30 -16.02
CA LYS A 2 54.41 18.94 -16.57
C LYS A 2 53.43 18.84 -15.41
N THR A 3 52.90 20.00 -15.02
CA THR A 3 51.70 20.15 -14.21
C THR A 3 50.51 19.67 -15.03
N LEU A 4 49.77 18.69 -14.52
CA LEU A 4 48.47 18.30 -15.03
C LEU A 4 47.43 19.18 -14.33
N GLU A 5 46.94 20.20 -15.05
CA GLU A 5 45.80 21.01 -14.63
C GLU A 5 44.52 20.19 -14.86
N THR A 6 43.87 19.81 -13.77
CA THR A 6 42.49 19.30 -13.78
C THR A 6 41.55 20.47 -14.08
N PRO A 7 40.61 20.39 -15.04
CA PRO A 7 39.66 21.46 -15.25
C PRO A 7 38.70 21.52 -14.05
N LEU A 8 38.69 22.67 -13.38
CA LEU A 8 37.69 23.05 -12.39
C LEU A 8 36.28 22.81 -12.95
N HIS A 9 35.49 22.00 -12.23
CA HIS A 9 34.07 21.87 -12.44
C HIS A 9 33.44 23.26 -12.57
N LYS A 10 32.75 23.52 -13.69
CA LYS A 10 31.85 24.68 -13.82
C LYS A 10 30.89 24.67 -12.62
N PRO A 11 30.71 25.79 -11.91
CA PRO A 11 29.65 25.87 -10.92
C PRO A 11 28.33 25.66 -11.66
N LEU A 12 27.53 24.70 -11.18
CA LEU A 12 26.11 24.64 -11.51
C LEU A 12 25.57 26.04 -11.34
N LEU A 13 25.06 26.61 -12.43
CA LEU A 13 24.39 27.90 -12.45
C LEU A 13 23.41 27.92 -11.28
N ALA A 14 23.72 28.72 -10.26
CA ALA A 14 22.75 29.12 -9.27
C ALA A 14 21.70 29.93 -10.03
N THR A 15 20.67 29.25 -10.53
CA THR A 15 19.44 29.91 -10.91
C THR A 15 18.92 30.51 -9.62
N SER A 16 19.06 31.82 -9.50
CA SER A 16 18.32 32.64 -8.56
C SER A 16 16.84 32.58 -8.93
N GLY A 17 16.23 31.42 -8.75
CA GLY A 17 14.79 31.29 -8.70
C GLY A 17 14.40 31.84 -7.35
N THR A 18 13.81 33.03 -7.33
CA THR A 18 12.93 33.40 -6.23
C THR A 18 11.99 32.21 -6.01
N LEU A 19 12.08 31.55 -4.86
CA LEU A 19 11.13 30.50 -4.50
C LEU A 19 9.74 31.13 -4.67
N ASP A 20 8.94 30.57 -5.57
CA ASP A 20 7.55 30.98 -5.77
C ASP A 20 6.82 31.03 -4.41
N ALA A 21 5.70 31.74 -4.34
CA ALA A 21 4.86 31.76 -3.14
C ALA A 21 4.63 30.34 -2.59
N PRO A 22 4.61 30.15 -1.25
CA PRO A 22 4.54 28.82 -0.65
C PRO A 22 3.32 28.05 -1.16
N LEU A 23 3.57 26.84 -1.66
CA LEU A 23 2.53 25.98 -2.22
C LEU A 23 1.76 25.26 -1.10
N SER A 24 0.48 24.96 -1.32
CA SER A 24 -0.20 23.99 -0.45
C SER A 24 0.38 22.58 -0.62
N PRO A 25 0.23 21.66 0.36
CA PRO A 25 0.63 20.26 0.21
C PRO A 25 0.05 19.59 -1.04
N ARG A 26 -1.23 19.85 -1.33
CA ARG A 26 -1.90 19.31 -2.52
C ARG A 26 -1.31 19.82 -3.83
N GLU A 27 -1.08 21.14 -3.93
CA GLU A 27 -0.46 21.74 -5.13
C GLU A 27 0.98 21.26 -5.31
N ARG A 28 1.78 21.25 -4.24
CA ARG A 28 3.16 20.77 -4.27
C ARG A 28 3.24 19.34 -4.76
N PHE A 29 2.42 18.45 -4.20
CA PHE A 29 2.36 17.06 -4.63
C PHE A 29 2.00 16.95 -6.12
N ALA A 30 0.95 17.63 -6.58
CA ALA A 30 0.55 17.60 -7.98
C ALA A 30 1.68 18.08 -8.90
N ARG A 31 2.34 19.20 -8.56
CA ARG A 31 3.48 19.72 -9.32
C ARG A 31 4.64 18.73 -9.37
N VAL A 32 5.01 18.10 -8.25
CA VAL A 32 6.05 17.07 -8.21
C VAL A 32 5.70 15.89 -9.10
N MET A 33 4.47 15.37 -9.02
CA MET A 33 4.03 14.23 -9.83
C MET A 33 3.95 14.55 -11.33
N HIS A 34 3.91 15.84 -11.70
CA HIS A 34 3.95 16.33 -13.08
C HIS A 34 5.30 16.95 -13.48
N TYR A 35 6.37 16.71 -12.70
CA TYR A 35 7.73 17.19 -12.99
C TYR A 35 7.84 18.71 -13.15
N GLN A 36 7.05 19.46 -12.40
CA GLN A 36 7.04 20.93 -12.38
C GLN A 36 7.87 21.49 -11.22
N THR A 37 8.22 22.77 -11.29
CA THR A 37 8.94 23.48 -10.22
C THR A 37 8.08 23.61 -8.96
N VAL A 38 8.70 23.38 -7.81
CA VAL A 38 8.09 23.47 -6.48
C VAL A 38 8.96 24.31 -5.52
N ASP A 39 8.34 24.81 -4.47
CA ASP A 39 9.00 25.53 -3.38
C ASP A 39 9.92 24.64 -2.53
N ARG A 40 9.55 23.36 -2.37
CA ARG A 40 10.37 22.28 -1.79
C ARG A 40 9.80 20.91 -2.18
N LEU A 41 10.56 19.85 -1.96
CA LEU A 41 10.04 18.49 -2.13
C LEU A 41 9.07 18.12 -0.99
N PRO A 42 7.95 17.43 -1.29
CA PRO A 42 7.08 16.88 -0.26
C PRO A 42 7.81 15.73 0.45
N HIS A 43 7.75 15.72 1.78
CA HIS A 43 8.24 14.63 2.61
C HIS A 43 7.03 13.88 3.14
N MET A 44 6.80 12.66 2.69
CA MET A 44 5.65 11.84 3.10
C MET A 44 6.15 10.47 3.53
N GLU A 45 5.57 9.93 4.59
CA GLU A 45 6.00 8.66 5.18
C GLU A 45 4.92 7.56 5.06
N PHE A 46 5.30 6.34 5.41
CA PHE A 46 4.46 5.14 5.41
C PHE A 46 4.48 4.45 6.78
N GLY A 47 4.24 5.24 7.83
CA GLY A 47 4.13 4.76 9.21
C GLY A 47 5.46 4.35 9.84
N TYR A 48 5.39 4.00 11.12
CA TYR A 48 6.57 3.68 11.93
C TYR A 48 6.31 2.48 12.84
N TRP A 49 7.38 1.75 13.15
CA TRP A 49 7.29 0.73 14.21
C TRP A 49 6.96 1.36 15.55
N GLN A 50 6.11 0.68 16.32
CA GLN A 50 5.71 1.15 17.64
C GLN A 50 6.92 1.33 18.57
N SER A 51 7.82 0.36 18.58
CA SER A 51 9.06 0.39 19.36
C SER A 51 9.95 1.59 19.03
N LEU A 52 9.94 2.06 17.77
CA LEU A 52 10.68 3.25 17.35
C LEU A 52 10.05 4.52 17.93
N LYS A 53 8.73 4.65 17.85
CA LYS A 53 8.02 5.79 18.44
C LYS A 53 8.21 5.86 19.96
N ASP A 54 8.13 4.73 20.65
CA ASP A 54 8.36 4.65 22.09
C ASP A 54 9.80 4.97 22.48
N ARG A 55 10.77 4.59 21.64
CA ARG A 55 12.17 4.99 21.80
C ARG A 55 12.33 6.50 21.63
N TRP A 56 11.81 7.09 20.55
CA TRP A 56 11.90 8.54 20.32
C TRP A 56 11.25 9.34 21.45
N TYR A 57 10.13 8.87 21.99
CA TYR A 57 9.50 9.47 23.16
C TYR A 57 10.41 9.41 24.40
N ARG A 58 10.98 8.24 24.73
CA ARG A 58 11.90 8.10 25.88
C ARG A 58 13.19 8.90 25.76
N GLU A 59 13.70 9.05 24.53
CA GLU A 59 14.92 9.81 24.23
C GLU A 59 14.65 11.33 24.15
N GLY A 60 13.39 11.77 24.28
CA GLY A 60 13.03 13.21 24.27
C GLY A 60 12.95 13.83 22.88
N TYR A 61 12.90 13.02 21.81
CA TYR A 61 12.70 13.50 20.43
C TYR A 61 11.23 13.79 20.09
N LEU A 62 10.30 13.25 20.87
CA LEU A 62 8.87 13.56 20.78
C LEU A 62 8.42 14.34 22.01
N PRO A 63 7.43 15.24 21.88
CA PRO A 63 6.91 16.01 23.01
C PRO A 63 6.18 15.11 24.02
N ALA A 64 6.20 15.52 25.29
CA ALA A 64 5.60 14.74 26.39
C ALA A 64 4.08 14.58 26.25
N ASP A 65 3.42 15.54 25.59
CA ASP A 65 1.98 15.57 25.30
C ASP A 65 1.64 15.07 23.89
N ILE A 66 2.54 14.33 23.24
CA ILE A 66 2.29 13.77 21.90
C ILE A 66 0.98 12.96 21.87
N ALA A 67 0.15 13.22 20.86
CA ALA A 67 -1.15 12.59 20.76
C ALA A 67 -1.05 11.07 20.56
N ARG A 68 -1.99 10.37 21.18
CA ARG A 68 -2.12 8.92 21.16
C ARG A 68 -3.48 8.53 20.57
N ASN A 69 -3.53 7.37 19.93
CA ASN A 69 -4.76 6.76 19.47
C ASN A 69 -5.58 6.25 20.68
N GLY A 70 -6.81 5.79 20.44
CA GLY A 70 -7.72 5.32 21.51
C GLY A 70 -7.21 4.11 22.31
N ASP A 71 -6.25 3.38 21.76
CA ASP A 71 -5.54 2.25 22.39
C ASP A 71 -4.29 2.68 23.20
N GLY A 72 -3.99 3.99 23.27
CA GLY A 72 -2.83 4.54 23.99
C GLY A 72 -1.52 4.54 23.20
N VAL A 73 -1.51 4.04 21.96
CA VAL A 73 -0.34 4.04 21.08
C VAL A 73 -0.06 5.45 20.54
N ILE A 74 1.20 5.88 20.49
CA ILE A 74 1.61 7.15 19.85
C ILE A 74 1.12 7.17 18.40
N SER A 75 0.37 8.21 18.03
CA SER A 75 -0.23 8.31 16.70
C SER A 75 0.82 8.59 15.62
N ASP A 76 0.81 7.83 14.52
CA ASP A 76 1.68 8.11 13.36
C ASP A 76 1.42 9.52 12.83
N LEU A 77 0.17 9.95 12.80
CA LEU A 77 -0.20 11.31 12.40
C LEU A 77 0.45 12.37 13.28
N ALA A 78 0.52 12.14 14.59
CA ALA A 78 1.13 13.08 15.52
C ALA A 78 2.65 13.16 15.31
N VAL A 79 3.28 12.02 15.06
CA VAL A 79 4.72 11.92 14.74
C VAL A 79 5.04 12.61 13.41
N GLU A 80 4.27 12.32 12.36
CA GLU A 80 4.40 12.96 11.05
C GLU A 80 4.23 14.49 11.17
N THR A 81 3.22 14.95 11.90
CA THR A 81 2.97 16.37 12.13
C THR A 81 4.15 17.04 12.86
N TRP A 82 4.69 16.36 13.89
CA TRP A 82 5.83 16.86 14.66
C TRP A 82 7.10 17.02 13.82
N PHE A 83 7.39 16.04 12.96
CA PHE A 83 8.54 16.10 12.05
C PHE A 83 8.29 16.93 10.77
N GLY A 84 7.10 17.52 10.61
CA GLY A 84 6.75 18.32 9.44
C GLY A 84 6.53 17.49 8.17
N CYS A 85 6.24 16.20 8.30
CA CYS A 85 5.86 15.34 7.20
C CYS A 85 4.50 15.78 6.63
N GLU A 86 4.41 15.86 5.31
CA GLU A 86 3.18 16.13 4.59
C GLU A 86 2.27 14.90 4.57
N ARG A 87 0.97 15.17 4.53
CA ARG A 87 -0.07 14.15 4.60
C ARG A 87 -0.71 13.94 3.24
N ARG A 88 -1.33 12.77 3.10
CA ARG A 88 -2.27 12.43 2.03
C ARG A 88 -3.51 11.79 2.63
N ILE A 89 -4.63 11.88 1.93
CA ILE A 89 -5.87 11.17 2.28
C ILE A 89 -6.04 10.05 1.26
N THR A 90 -6.52 8.89 1.67
CA THR A 90 -6.88 7.81 0.76
C THR A 90 -8.34 7.45 0.96
N ILE A 91 -9.12 7.50 -0.12
CA ILE A 91 -10.52 7.11 -0.14
C ILE A 91 -10.65 5.99 -1.17
N SER A 92 -10.98 4.78 -0.72
CA SER A 92 -10.97 3.58 -1.56
C SER A 92 -12.26 2.78 -1.38
N PRO A 93 -12.69 2.02 -2.39
CA PRO A 93 -13.76 1.06 -2.20
C PRO A 93 -13.27 -0.12 -1.37
N GLN A 94 -14.21 -0.87 -0.78
CA GLN A 94 -13.91 -2.08 -0.04
C GLN A 94 -13.69 -3.27 -1.00
N ILE A 95 -12.48 -3.35 -1.57
CA ILE A 95 -12.07 -4.38 -2.54
C ILE A 95 -11.16 -5.46 -1.94
N GLY A 96 -10.66 -5.26 -0.71
CA GLY A 96 -9.85 -6.26 -0.01
C GLY A 96 -10.65 -7.51 0.39
N PRO A 97 -9.97 -8.59 0.81
CA PRO A 97 -10.63 -9.80 1.28
C PRO A 97 -11.38 -9.55 2.59
N GLY A 98 -12.53 -10.20 2.76
CA GLY A 98 -13.32 -10.18 3.98
C GLY A 98 -14.73 -10.74 3.80
N PRO A 99 -15.56 -10.78 4.85
CA PRO A 99 -15.22 -10.48 6.25
C PRO A 99 -14.14 -11.43 6.81
N LEU A 100 -13.27 -10.91 7.68
CA LEU A 100 -12.22 -11.73 8.28
C LEU A 100 -12.78 -12.66 9.36
N ARG A 101 -12.25 -13.88 9.45
CA ARG A 101 -12.51 -14.78 10.57
C ARG A 101 -11.82 -14.27 11.84
N PRO A 102 -12.29 -14.66 13.05
CA PRO A 102 -11.53 -14.46 14.27
C PRO A 102 -10.16 -15.15 14.17
N VAL A 103 -9.14 -14.51 14.73
CA VAL A 103 -7.80 -15.12 14.86
C VAL A 103 -7.89 -16.33 15.78
N GLU A 104 -7.36 -17.47 15.33
CA GLU A 104 -7.31 -18.70 16.11
C GLU A 104 -5.87 -18.92 16.62
N VAL A 105 -5.67 -18.83 17.93
CA VAL A 105 -4.38 -19.16 18.55
C VAL A 105 -4.31 -20.67 18.74
N LEU A 106 -3.35 -21.31 18.07
CA LEU A 106 -3.14 -22.76 18.15
C LEU A 106 -2.15 -23.13 19.24
N GLU A 107 -1.13 -22.30 19.43
CA GLU A 107 -0.09 -22.55 20.41
C GLU A 107 0.54 -21.26 20.91
N GLU A 108 0.82 -21.20 22.21
CA GLU A 108 1.56 -20.13 22.84
C GLU A 108 2.72 -20.73 23.65
N ARG A 109 3.95 -20.30 23.35
CA ARG A 109 5.18 -20.74 24.03
C ARG A 109 5.94 -19.50 24.54
N GLU A 110 6.98 -19.73 25.35
CA GLU A 110 7.85 -18.64 25.81
C GLU A 110 8.45 -17.87 24.62
N GLY A 111 7.99 -16.62 24.45
CA GLY A 111 8.44 -15.71 23.40
C GLY A 111 7.87 -15.93 22.00
N LYS A 112 6.99 -16.90 21.77
CA LYS A 112 6.40 -17.18 20.44
C LYS A 112 4.91 -17.51 20.49
N ILE A 113 4.21 -17.17 19.43
CA ILE A 113 2.81 -17.52 19.22
C ILE A 113 2.64 -18.12 17.82
N ILE A 114 1.90 -19.23 17.75
CA ILE A 114 1.45 -19.81 16.49
C ILE A 114 -0.06 -19.60 16.41
N TYR A 115 -0.49 -18.90 15.35
CA TYR A 115 -1.90 -18.57 15.15
C TYR A 115 -2.27 -18.64 13.67
N ARG A 116 -3.55 -18.88 13.42
CA ARG A 116 -4.17 -18.76 12.11
C ARG A 116 -4.90 -17.42 12.02
N ASP A 117 -4.55 -16.61 11.02
CA ASP A 117 -5.13 -15.29 10.84
C ASP A 117 -6.56 -15.35 10.27
N GLY A 118 -7.19 -14.19 10.12
CA GLY A 118 -8.56 -14.08 9.64
C GLY A 118 -8.78 -14.50 8.17
N LEU A 119 -7.71 -14.70 7.40
CA LEU A 119 -7.74 -15.19 6.01
C LEU A 119 -7.31 -16.66 5.92
N GLY A 120 -6.87 -17.27 7.02
CA GLY A 120 -6.49 -18.67 7.09
C GLY A 120 -4.99 -18.95 6.93
N VAL A 121 -4.14 -17.91 6.92
CA VAL A 121 -2.68 -18.05 6.92
C VAL A 121 -2.22 -18.47 8.31
N LEU A 122 -1.39 -19.50 8.39
CA LEU A 122 -0.78 -19.96 9.63
C LEU A 122 0.58 -19.28 9.81
N CYS A 123 0.75 -18.59 10.92
CA CYS A 123 1.92 -17.78 11.23
C CYS A 123 2.55 -18.19 12.55
N GLU A 124 3.88 -18.16 12.62
CA GLU A 124 4.64 -18.09 13.86
C GLU A 124 5.21 -16.68 14.03
N GLU A 125 4.86 -16.00 15.12
CA GLU A 125 5.34 -14.66 15.45
C GLU A 125 6.12 -14.69 16.78
N VAL A 126 7.18 -13.89 16.86
CA VAL A 126 7.89 -13.64 18.12
C VAL A 126 7.12 -12.60 18.92
N LYS A 127 6.74 -12.94 20.15
CA LYS A 127 5.97 -12.05 21.05
C LYS A 127 6.81 -10.92 21.64
N ASP A 128 8.07 -11.22 21.92
CA ASP A 128 8.97 -10.36 22.69
C ASP A 128 10.00 -9.65 21.81
N GLY A 129 10.27 -8.37 22.11
CA GLY A 129 11.27 -7.59 21.41
C GLY A 129 10.76 -6.96 20.10
N ILE A 130 11.63 -6.88 19.09
CA ILE A 130 11.29 -6.28 17.80
C ILE A 130 10.47 -7.29 16.99
N ARG A 131 9.18 -7.01 16.86
CA ARG A 131 8.29 -7.74 15.95
C ARG A 131 8.73 -7.45 14.52
N SER A 132 8.94 -8.51 13.76
CA SER A 132 9.29 -8.48 12.34
C SER A 132 8.25 -9.28 11.55
N ILE A 133 8.51 -9.50 10.26
CA ILE A 133 7.62 -10.31 9.42
C ILE A 133 7.49 -11.71 10.05
N PRO A 134 6.26 -12.23 10.26
CA PRO A 134 6.06 -13.57 10.80
C PRO A 134 6.69 -14.65 9.93
N HIS A 135 7.03 -15.78 10.55
CA HIS A 135 7.37 -16.98 9.81
C HIS A 135 6.07 -17.67 9.36
N PHE A 136 5.81 -17.64 8.06
CA PHE A 136 4.62 -18.25 7.47
C PHE A 136 4.79 -19.77 7.36
N LEU A 137 3.87 -20.52 7.96
CA LEU A 137 3.91 -21.98 8.04
C LEU A 137 2.98 -22.64 7.02
N GLU A 138 1.82 -22.04 6.76
CA GLU A 138 0.80 -22.60 5.87
C GLU A 138 -0.04 -21.49 5.26
N PHE A 139 -0.39 -21.64 3.98
CA PHE A 139 -1.20 -20.69 3.23
C PHE A 139 -2.57 -21.27 2.88
N PRO A 140 -3.65 -20.45 2.82
CA PRO A 140 -5.02 -20.93 2.59
C PRO A 140 -5.27 -21.42 1.16
N VAL A 141 -4.53 -20.92 0.16
CA VAL A 141 -4.69 -21.28 -1.25
C VAL A 141 -3.50 -22.12 -1.72
N ARG A 142 -3.76 -23.38 -2.10
CA ARG A 142 -2.75 -24.37 -2.50
C ARG A 142 -2.99 -24.94 -3.89
N ASP A 143 -4.23 -24.85 -4.35
CA ASP A 143 -4.71 -25.42 -5.60
C ASP A 143 -5.99 -24.67 -6.03
N ARG A 144 -6.51 -25.02 -7.20
CA ARG A 144 -7.72 -24.39 -7.77
C ARG A 144 -8.95 -24.57 -6.88
N ARG A 145 -9.06 -25.68 -6.14
CA ARG A 145 -10.19 -25.95 -5.25
C ARG A 145 -10.16 -25.03 -4.03
N SER A 146 -9.01 -24.93 -3.38
CA SER A 146 -8.81 -24.05 -2.22
C SER A 146 -8.90 -22.57 -2.62
N TRP A 147 -8.45 -22.20 -3.83
CA TRP A 147 -8.74 -20.89 -4.42
C TRP A 147 -10.23 -20.62 -4.53
N ALA A 148 -11.02 -21.54 -5.12
CA ALA A 148 -12.46 -21.35 -5.26
C ALA A 148 -13.14 -21.14 -3.89
N SER A 149 -12.80 -21.95 -2.88
CA SER A 149 -13.31 -21.78 -1.51
C SER A 149 -12.90 -20.43 -0.90
N PHE A 150 -11.64 -20.03 -1.04
CA PHE A 150 -11.14 -18.74 -0.53
C PHE A 150 -11.82 -17.55 -1.22
N ARG A 151 -11.97 -17.62 -2.55
CA ARG A 151 -12.62 -16.59 -3.36
C ARG A 151 -14.08 -16.41 -2.97
N ASP A 152 -14.83 -17.50 -2.86
CA ASP A 152 -16.26 -17.45 -2.57
C ASP A 152 -16.54 -16.91 -1.16
N GLU A 153 -15.65 -17.20 -0.21
CA GLU A 153 -15.77 -16.71 1.15
C GLU A 153 -15.32 -15.25 1.32
N PHE A 154 -14.12 -14.91 0.83
CA PHE A 154 -13.49 -13.63 1.15
C PHE A 154 -13.54 -12.60 0.02
N LEU A 155 -13.80 -13.02 -1.22
CA LEU A 155 -13.70 -12.17 -2.41
C LEU A 155 -14.99 -12.17 -3.23
N ALA A 156 -16.12 -12.48 -2.62
CA ALA A 156 -17.42 -12.46 -3.29
C ALA A 156 -17.66 -11.10 -4.00
N LEU A 157 -17.88 -11.16 -5.32
CA LEU A 157 -18.05 -9.97 -6.16
C LEU A 157 -19.33 -9.20 -5.82
N ASP A 158 -20.39 -9.90 -5.40
CA ASP A 158 -21.72 -9.35 -5.16
C ASP A 158 -22.07 -9.18 -3.67
N ALA A 159 -21.06 -9.17 -2.81
CA ALA A 159 -21.25 -8.94 -1.38
C ALA A 159 -21.77 -7.52 -1.13
N GLU A 160 -22.94 -7.41 -0.48
CA GLU A 160 -23.63 -6.13 -0.24
C GLU A 160 -22.75 -5.12 0.53
N TRP A 161 -22.00 -5.60 1.52
CA TRP A 161 -21.12 -4.78 2.36
C TRP A 161 -19.95 -4.12 1.61
N ARG A 162 -19.69 -4.51 0.35
CA ARG A 162 -18.70 -3.84 -0.51
C ARG A 162 -19.24 -2.61 -1.21
N THR A 163 -20.56 -2.51 -1.35
CA THR A 163 -21.23 -1.42 -2.07
C THR A 163 -21.26 -0.17 -1.18
N PRO A 164 -20.59 0.93 -1.58
CA PRO A 164 -20.65 2.17 -0.82
C PRO A 164 -22.06 2.76 -0.87
N THR A 165 -22.53 3.31 0.24
CA THR A 165 -23.81 4.03 0.29
C THR A 165 -23.69 5.40 -0.37
N ASP A 166 -24.81 5.95 -0.86
CA ASP A 166 -24.84 7.29 -1.44
C ASP A 166 -24.44 8.38 -0.43
N GLU A 167 -24.85 8.22 0.83
CA GLU A 167 -24.46 9.10 1.94
C GLU A 167 -22.94 9.09 2.15
N TRP A 168 -22.34 7.90 2.19
CA TRP A 168 -20.89 7.78 2.33
C TRP A 168 -20.16 8.43 1.16
N LEU A 169 -20.61 8.21 -0.08
CA LEU A 169 -20.03 8.81 -1.27
C LEU A 169 -20.12 10.34 -1.23
N PHE A 170 -21.26 10.88 -0.81
CA PHE A 170 -21.47 12.31 -0.67
C PHE A 170 -20.49 12.93 0.35
N ASP A 171 -20.34 12.31 1.52
CA ASP A 171 -19.43 12.79 2.55
C ASP A 171 -17.97 12.75 2.10
N ARG A 172 -17.55 11.65 1.47
CA ARG A 172 -16.19 11.50 0.93
C ARG A 172 -15.91 12.47 -0.21
N ALA A 173 -16.89 12.75 -1.07
CA ALA A 173 -16.76 13.74 -2.13
C ALA A 173 -16.58 15.15 -1.58
N ARG A 174 -17.33 15.50 -0.52
CA ARG A 174 -17.18 16.78 0.19
C ARG A 174 -15.79 16.88 0.83
N GLU A 175 -15.36 15.85 1.55
CA GLU A 175 -14.03 15.79 2.17
C GLU A 175 -12.92 15.99 1.14
N ALA A 176 -12.97 15.25 0.02
CA ALA A 176 -11.98 15.33 -1.04
C ALA A 176 -11.93 16.73 -1.71
N ARG A 177 -13.08 17.37 -1.93
CA ARG A 177 -13.17 18.68 -2.59
C ARG A 177 -12.52 19.79 -1.77
N TYR A 178 -12.63 19.73 -0.45
CA TYR A 178 -12.08 20.75 0.45
C TYR A 178 -10.77 20.34 1.13
N SER A 179 -10.22 19.18 0.75
CA SER A 179 -8.96 18.69 1.32
C SER A 179 -7.78 19.60 0.96
N PRO A 180 -6.99 20.07 1.95
CA PRO A 180 -5.71 20.74 1.72
C PRO A 180 -4.58 19.76 1.37
N TYR A 181 -4.84 18.46 1.45
CA TYR A 181 -3.91 17.37 1.16
C TYR A 181 -4.28 16.65 -0.14
N PRO A 182 -3.32 16.01 -0.82
CA PRO A 182 -3.60 15.11 -1.93
C PRO A 182 -4.58 14.01 -1.54
N VAL A 183 -5.57 13.77 -2.39
CA VAL A 183 -6.60 12.74 -2.23
C VAL A 183 -6.31 11.61 -3.21
N GLY A 184 -6.01 10.44 -2.66
CA GLY A 184 -5.69 9.24 -3.43
C GLY A 184 -6.83 8.24 -3.44
N VAL A 185 -6.90 7.45 -4.52
CA VAL A 185 -7.68 6.20 -4.57
C VAL A 185 -6.74 5.00 -4.55
N GLY A 186 -7.13 3.95 -3.83
CA GLY A 186 -6.38 2.70 -3.77
C GLY A 186 -6.49 1.92 -5.07
N PHE A 187 -5.36 1.78 -5.78
CA PHE A 187 -5.17 0.81 -6.85
C PHE A 187 -4.97 -0.61 -6.29
N GLY A 188 -4.59 -0.72 -5.01
CA GLY A 188 -4.42 -1.99 -4.31
C GLY A 188 -3.21 -2.78 -4.80
N SER A 189 -3.32 -4.11 -4.73
CA SER A 189 -2.32 -5.05 -5.24
C SER A 189 -3.00 -6.08 -6.15
N PHE A 190 -2.26 -6.63 -7.10
CA PHE A 190 -2.68 -7.75 -7.93
C PHE A 190 -1.91 -9.01 -7.56
N ILE A 191 -0.60 -8.90 -7.28
CA ILE A 191 0.24 -10.05 -6.98
C ILE A 191 0.64 -10.09 -5.52
N GLY A 192 0.92 -8.95 -4.89
CA GLY A 192 1.19 -8.87 -3.45
C GLY A 192 0.10 -9.54 -2.61
N TRP A 193 -1.17 -9.31 -2.91
CA TRP A 193 -2.28 -10.01 -2.25
C TRP A 193 -2.33 -11.51 -2.55
N ILE A 194 -2.15 -11.92 -3.81
CA ILE A 194 -2.13 -13.35 -4.16
C ILE A 194 -1.00 -14.06 -3.41
N ARG A 195 0.19 -13.45 -3.38
CA ARG A 195 1.34 -13.92 -2.63
C ARG A 195 1.02 -14.10 -1.14
N ASP A 196 0.25 -13.20 -0.53
CA ASP A 196 -0.17 -13.36 0.87
C ASP A 196 -1.05 -14.59 1.08
N TRP A 197 -1.78 -15.05 0.05
CA TRP A 197 -2.71 -16.19 0.13
C TRP A 197 -2.13 -17.52 -0.32
N VAL A 198 -1.14 -17.51 -1.21
CA VAL A 198 -0.49 -18.73 -1.73
C VAL A 198 0.89 -18.96 -1.14
N GLY A 199 1.55 -17.89 -0.71
CA GLY A 199 2.93 -17.87 -0.23
C GLY A 199 3.94 -17.47 -1.29
N PHE A 200 5.07 -16.93 -0.83
CA PHE A 200 6.13 -16.43 -1.71
C PHE A 200 6.68 -17.52 -2.64
N GLU A 201 7.13 -18.65 -2.08
CA GLU A 201 7.70 -19.76 -2.85
C GLU A 201 6.67 -20.38 -3.81
N ASN A 202 5.44 -20.63 -3.33
CA ASN A 202 4.38 -21.18 -4.15
C ASN A 202 3.99 -20.27 -5.30
N LEU A 203 3.98 -18.94 -5.12
CA LEU A 203 3.71 -18.00 -6.21
C LEU A 203 4.75 -18.15 -7.34
N ALA A 204 6.02 -18.37 -6.99
CA ALA A 204 7.08 -18.58 -7.98
C ALA A 204 6.82 -19.83 -8.83
N TYR A 205 6.50 -20.97 -8.20
CA TYR A 205 6.16 -22.20 -8.91
C TYR A 205 4.85 -22.10 -9.68
N LEU A 206 3.80 -21.53 -9.07
CA LEU A 206 2.48 -21.38 -9.67
C LEU A 206 2.52 -20.64 -11.01
N SER A 207 3.37 -19.61 -11.10
CA SER A 207 3.56 -18.83 -12.31
C SER A 207 4.06 -19.64 -13.52
N HIS A 208 4.63 -20.82 -13.27
CA HIS A 208 5.12 -21.75 -14.28
C HIS A 208 4.21 -22.98 -14.40
N ASP A 209 3.79 -23.56 -13.28
CA ASP A 209 3.12 -24.86 -13.23
C ASP A 209 1.60 -24.76 -13.50
N ASP A 210 0.94 -23.68 -13.10
CA ASP A 210 -0.48 -23.39 -13.41
C ASP A 210 -0.68 -21.87 -13.62
N PRO A 211 -0.15 -21.31 -14.73
CA PRO A 211 -0.32 -19.90 -15.05
C PRO A 211 -1.79 -19.49 -15.23
N ASP A 212 -2.66 -20.43 -15.61
CA ASP A 212 -4.09 -20.20 -15.80
C ASP A 212 -4.78 -19.92 -14.45
N LEU A 213 -4.37 -20.60 -13.37
CA LEU A 213 -4.86 -20.31 -12.01
C LEU A 213 -4.36 -18.94 -11.52
N LEU A 214 -3.10 -18.59 -11.79
CA LEU A 214 -2.59 -17.25 -11.50
C LEU A 214 -3.40 -16.18 -12.24
N GLU A 215 -3.66 -16.39 -13.54
CA GLU A 215 -4.48 -15.50 -14.35
C GLU A 215 -5.89 -15.37 -13.77
N GLU A 216 -6.53 -16.48 -13.37
CA GLU A 216 -7.86 -16.48 -12.78
C GLU A 216 -7.93 -15.59 -11.53
N MET A 217 -6.94 -15.68 -10.64
CA MET A 217 -6.87 -14.85 -9.44
C MET A 217 -6.70 -13.36 -9.76
N VAL A 218 -5.84 -13.02 -10.72
CA VAL A 218 -5.61 -11.64 -11.17
C VAL A 218 -6.85 -11.07 -11.86
N ALA A 219 -7.52 -11.87 -12.69
CA ALA A 219 -8.77 -11.51 -13.35
C ALA A 219 -9.89 -11.25 -12.34
N HIS A 220 -9.97 -12.05 -11.27
CA HIS A 220 -10.93 -11.84 -10.20
C HIS A 220 -10.70 -10.53 -9.44
N LEU A 221 -9.44 -10.25 -9.10
CA LEU A 221 -9.05 -8.97 -8.49
C LEU A 221 -9.32 -7.77 -9.41
N THR A 222 -9.22 -7.96 -10.72
CA THR A 222 -9.59 -6.97 -11.73
C THR A 222 -11.09 -6.71 -11.72
N ALA A 223 -11.91 -7.77 -11.70
CA ALA A 223 -13.36 -7.65 -11.66
C ALA A 223 -13.85 -6.88 -10.43
N LEU A 224 -13.28 -7.15 -9.23
CA LEU A 224 -13.57 -6.39 -8.01
C LEU A 224 -13.28 -4.89 -8.21
N LYS A 225 -12.11 -4.56 -8.74
CA LYS A 225 -11.69 -3.16 -8.96
C LYS A 225 -12.60 -2.46 -9.99
N LEU A 226 -12.85 -3.09 -11.13
CA LEU A 226 -13.72 -2.53 -12.19
C LEU A 226 -15.17 -2.38 -11.75
N LYS A 227 -15.64 -3.20 -10.81
CA LYS A 227 -16.99 -3.08 -10.26
C LYS A 227 -17.11 -1.92 -9.27
N TYR A 228 -16.14 -1.75 -8.37
CA TYR A 228 -16.29 -0.87 -7.22
C TYR A 228 -15.54 0.47 -7.32
N LEU A 229 -14.60 0.64 -8.25
CA LEU A 229 -13.96 1.94 -8.48
C LEU A 229 -14.87 2.97 -9.19
N PRO A 230 -15.67 2.62 -10.23
CA PRO A 230 -16.40 3.62 -11.01
C PRO A 230 -17.30 4.55 -10.18
N PRO A 231 -18.12 4.05 -9.22
CA PRO A 231 -19.00 4.93 -8.42
C PRO A 231 -18.24 5.98 -7.60
N LEU A 232 -17.00 5.68 -7.19
CA LEU A 232 -16.14 6.63 -6.47
C LEU A 232 -15.55 7.65 -7.43
N LEU A 233 -14.99 7.20 -8.55
CA LEU A 233 -14.32 8.07 -9.53
C LEU A 233 -15.29 9.06 -10.18
N GLU A 234 -16.57 8.70 -10.32
CA GLU A 234 -17.60 9.59 -10.85
C GLU A 234 -17.95 10.76 -9.91
N ARG A 235 -17.73 10.60 -8.59
CA ARG A 235 -18.25 11.52 -7.56
C ARG A 235 -17.17 12.23 -6.77
N ILE A 236 -16.00 11.62 -6.63
CA ILE A 236 -14.93 12.07 -5.73
C ILE A 236 -13.76 12.58 -6.58
N PRO A 237 -13.30 13.83 -6.36
CA PRO A 237 -12.12 14.37 -7.05
C PRO A 237 -10.83 13.79 -6.46
N PHE A 238 -10.19 12.89 -7.19
CA PHE A 238 -8.90 12.29 -6.84
C PHE A 238 -7.73 13.01 -7.53
N ASP A 239 -6.60 13.14 -6.84
CA ASP A 239 -5.36 13.68 -7.37
C ASP A 239 -4.38 12.58 -7.83
N PHE A 240 -4.51 11.36 -7.29
CA PHE A 240 -3.66 10.23 -7.65
C PHE A 240 -4.33 8.88 -7.39
N ALA A 241 -3.75 7.83 -7.95
CA ALA A 241 -4.02 6.46 -7.57
C ALA A 241 -2.72 5.79 -7.10
N ALA A 242 -2.79 4.98 -6.05
CA ALA A 242 -1.62 4.31 -5.48
C ALA A 242 -1.90 2.84 -5.15
N GLY A 243 -0.91 2.00 -5.40
CA GLY A 243 -0.95 0.57 -5.11
C GLY A 243 0.44 0.06 -4.76
N TRP A 244 0.54 -1.23 -4.43
CA TRP A 244 1.80 -1.86 -4.06
C TRP A 244 1.90 -3.27 -4.63
N GLU A 245 3.12 -3.66 -4.98
CA GLU A 245 3.46 -5.00 -5.41
C GLU A 245 4.77 -5.38 -4.72
N ASP A 246 4.68 -6.21 -3.70
CA ASP A 246 5.84 -6.67 -2.96
C ASP A 246 6.33 -8.00 -3.56
N ILE A 247 6.90 -7.87 -4.75
CA ILE A 247 7.30 -8.98 -5.64
C ILE A 247 8.77 -8.87 -6.07
N ALA A 248 9.54 -8.04 -5.37
CA ALA A 248 10.96 -7.85 -5.60
C ALA A 248 11.78 -8.81 -4.74
N PHE A 249 12.85 -9.36 -5.30
CA PHE A 249 13.83 -10.20 -4.61
C PHE A 249 15.24 -9.70 -4.89
N ASN A 250 16.21 -10.07 -4.05
CA ASN A 250 17.59 -9.56 -4.15
C ASN A 250 18.28 -9.90 -5.49
N SER A 251 17.76 -10.90 -6.22
CA SER A 251 18.29 -11.38 -7.49
C SER A 251 17.40 -11.04 -8.69
N GLY A 252 16.34 -10.25 -8.50
CA GLY A 252 15.37 -9.88 -9.53
C GLY A 252 13.92 -9.98 -9.06
N PRO A 253 12.92 -9.81 -9.96
CA PRO A 253 11.52 -10.02 -9.61
C PRO A 253 11.22 -11.50 -9.37
N ILE A 254 10.32 -11.81 -8.44
CA ILE A 254 9.88 -13.19 -8.16
C ILE A 254 9.14 -13.80 -9.36
N LEU A 255 8.42 -12.97 -10.10
CA LEU A 255 7.75 -13.35 -11.34
C LEU A 255 8.58 -12.92 -12.53
N SER A 256 8.68 -13.79 -13.54
CA SER A 256 9.38 -13.41 -14.75
C SER A 256 8.69 -12.20 -15.42
N PRO A 257 9.45 -11.25 -15.99
CA PRO A 257 8.87 -10.12 -16.72
C PRO A 257 7.94 -10.55 -17.87
N ARG A 258 8.17 -11.74 -18.45
CA ARG A 258 7.30 -12.33 -19.47
C ARG A 258 5.92 -12.66 -18.91
N ILE A 259 5.86 -13.41 -17.79
CA ILE A 259 4.60 -13.76 -17.12
C ILE A 259 3.86 -12.48 -16.73
N PHE A 260 4.56 -11.50 -16.16
CA PHE A 260 3.92 -10.23 -15.81
C PHE A 260 3.30 -9.53 -17.03
N LYS A 261 4.03 -9.48 -18.15
CA LYS A 261 3.56 -8.82 -19.38
C LYS A 261 2.40 -9.56 -20.05
N GLU A 262 2.44 -10.88 -20.09
CA GLU A 262 1.53 -11.72 -20.87
C GLU A 262 0.29 -12.13 -20.09
N ILE A 263 0.40 -12.33 -18.78
CA ILE A 263 -0.70 -12.83 -17.94
C ILE A 263 -1.25 -11.74 -17.03
N ILE A 264 -0.40 -10.96 -16.37
CA ILE A 264 -0.86 -10.06 -15.30
C ILE A 264 -1.30 -8.70 -15.86
N LEU A 265 -0.46 -8.09 -16.68
CA LEU A 265 -0.67 -6.75 -17.23
C LEU A 265 -1.95 -6.60 -18.07
N PRO A 266 -2.40 -7.60 -18.87
CA PRO A 266 -3.67 -7.50 -19.59
C PRO A 266 -4.87 -7.26 -18.67
N HIS A 267 -4.85 -7.82 -17.47
CA HIS A 267 -5.90 -7.66 -16.45
C HIS A 267 -5.74 -6.38 -15.63
N MET A 268 -4.49 -5.93 -15.38
CA MET A 268 -4.26 -4.64 -14.72
C MET A 268 -4.64 -3.43 -15.60
N ARG A 269 -4.43 -3.52 -16.92
CA ARG A 269 -4.55 -2.40 -17.86
C ARG A 269 -5.94 -1.76 -17.91
N PRO A 270 -7.07 -2.50 -17.89
CA PRO A 270 -8.40 -1.92 -17.78
C PRO A 270 -8.55 -1.01 -16.56
N VAL A 271 -8.09 -1.44 -15.39
CA VAL A 271 -8.15 -0.64 -14.15
C VAL A 271 -7.24 0.59 -14.26
N MET A 272 -6.04 0.44 -14.82
CA MET A 272 -5.15 1.58 -15.06
C MET A 272 -5.74 2.59 -16.04
N THR A 273 -6.52 2.13 -17.03
CA THR A 273 -7.20 2.99 -18.00
C THR A 273 -8.34 3.76 -17.33
N LEU A 274 -9.12 3.06 -16.51
CA LEU A 274 -10.18 3.67 -15.68
C LEU A 274 -9.64 4.78 -14.77
N LEU A 275 -8.45 4.60 -14.19
CA LEU A 275 -7.83 5.57 -13.28
C LEU A 275 -7.19 6.79 -13.97
N ARG A 276 -7.15 6.83 -15.30
CA ARG A 276 -6.57 7.95 -16.08
C ARG A 276 -7.60 8.96 -16.56
N GLN A 277 -8.89 8.69 -16.36
CA GLN A 277 -9.98 9.61 -16.71
C GLN A 277 -9.93 10.86 -15.85
#